data_AF-A0A841AJ60-F1
#
_entry.id   AF-A0A841AJ60-F1
#
_cell.length_a   1.000
_cell.length_b   1.000
_cell.length_c   1.000
_cell.angle_alpha   90.00
_cell.angle_beta   90.00
_cell.angle_gamma   90.00
#
_symmetry.space_group_name_H-M   'P 1'
#
loop_
_entity.id
_entity.type
_entity.pdbx_description
1 polymer ?
#
loop_
_entity_poly.entity_id
_entity_poly.type
_entity_poly.pdbx_seq_one_letter_code
_entity_poly.pdbx_strand_id
1 'polypeptide(L)'
;MTTWMLLVAAILSEVTATLSLRGALDHPALYGVVVAGYLLTFVLLAQVLSRSMALGVAYGIWGASGVVLTAGASALLFGESLTALKITGIVLIAAGVAVVELGSQQARREAAADEAAAADEAGAHRSDDPSADSSADPSAGPSAPFAADEWLAGATALGSRGEAELLHELEAGITDDRGEKRA
;
A
#
# COMPACT_ATOMS: atom_id res chain seq x y z
N MET A 1 2.91 20.00 -1.70
CA MET A 1 1.69 20.17 -2.51
C MET A 1 1.55 19.11 -3.60
N THR A 2 2.60 18.82 -4.36
CA THR A 2 2.57 17.84 -5.47
C THR A 2 2.08 16.44 -5.05
N THR A 3 2.46 15.93 -3.88
CA THR A 3 2.02 14.61 -3.37
C THR A 3 0.49 14.51 -3.24
N TRP A 4 -0.16 15.56 -2.75
CA TRP A 4 -1.62 15.60 -2.62
C TRP A 4 -2.32 15.67 -3.98
N MET A 5 -1.73 16.40 -4.94
CA MET A 5 -2.25 16.44 -6.32
C MET A 5 -2.15 15.07 -7.00
N LEU A 6 -1.05 14.34 -6.79
CA LEU A 6 -0.87 12.98 -7.30
C LEU A 6 -1.89 12.01 -6.70
N LEU A 7 -2.17 12.14 -5.39
CA LEU A 7 -3.17 11.33 -4.71
C LEU A 7 -4.57 11.59 -5.25
N VAL A 8 -4.96 12.86 -5.42
CA VAL A 8 -6.24 13.22 -6.04
C VAL A 8 -6.33 12.70 -7.47
N ALA A 9 -5.26 12.84 -8.26
CA ALA A 9 -5.21 12.29 -9.62
C ALA A 9 -5.34 10.76 -9.64
N ALA A 10 -4.73 10.05 -8.68
CA ALA A 10 -4.84 8.61 -8.56
C ALA A 10 -6.29 8.18 -8.28
N ILE A 11 -6.96 8.85 -7.34
CA ILE A 11 -8.37 8.60 -6.99
C ILE A 11 -9.27 8.86 -8.20
N LEU A 12 -9.10 9.99 -8.89
CA LEU A 12 -9.92 10.31 -10.06
C LEU A 12 -9.71 9.30 -11.21
N SER A 13 -8.47 8.87 -11.44
CA SER A 13 -8.14 7.83 -12.43
C SER A 13 -8.80 6.50 -12.08
N GLU A 14 -8.82 6.13 -10.80
CA GLU A 14 -9.41 4.88 -10.33
C GLU A 14 -10.93 4.89 -10.49
N VAL A 15 -11.57 5.98 -10.03
CA VAL A 15 -13.02 6.18 -10.15
C VAL A 15 -13.41 6.13 -11.64
N THR A 16 -12.64 6.79 -12.51
CA THR A 16 -12.87 6.76 -13.96
C THR A 16 -12.73 5.34 -14.53
N ALA A 17 -11.70 4.60 -14.11
CA ALA A 17 -11.51 3.21 -14.54
C ALA A 17 -12.68 2.32 -14.08
N THR A 18 -13.12 2.48 -12.83
CA THR A 18 -14.21 1.70 -12.24
C THR A 18 -15.55 1.98 -12.92
N LEU A 19 -15.84 3.25 -13.23
CA LEU A 19 -17.04 3.63 -13.98
C LEU A 19 -16.96 3.14 -15.44
N SER A 20 -15.78 3.23 -16.05
CA SER A 20 -15.54 2.69 -17.40
C SER A 20 -15.75 1.19 -17.44
N LEU A 21 -15.43 0.46 -16.38
CA LEU A 21 -15.68 -0.98 -16.28
C LEU A 21 -17.17 -1.27 -16.28
N ARG A 22 -17.97 -0.48 -15.56
CA ARG A 22 -19.43 -0.60 -15.60
C ARG A 22 -19.96 -0.35 -17.02
N GLY A 23 -19.47 0.69 -17.69
CA GLY A 23 -19.84 0.98 -19.09
C GLY A 23 -19.29 -0.02 -20.11
N ALA A 24 -18.17 -0.70 -19.81
CA ALA A 24 -17.55 -1.68 -20.70
C ALA A 24 -18.40 -2.92 -20.92
N LEU A 25 -19.35 -3.18 -20.02
CA LEU A 25 -20.36 -4.23 -20.17
C LEU A 25 -21.25 -3.98 -21.39
N ASP A 26 -21.55 -2.72 -21.71
CA ASP A 26 -22.35 -2.32 -22.86
C ASP A 26 -21.46 -1.98 -24.08
N HIS A 27 -20.28 -1.40 -23.83
CA HIS A 27 -19.34 -0.99 -24.86
C HIS A 27 -17.93 -1.56 -24.61
N PRO A 28 -17.58 -2.73 -25.17
CA PRO A 28 -16.34 -3.44 -24.86
C PRO A 28 -15.06 -2.66 -25.20
N ALA A 29 -15.12 -1.63 -26.04
CA ALA A 29 -13.98 -0.73 -26.28
C ALA A 29 -13.49 -0.02 -25.01
N LEU A 30 -14.35 0.15 -23.99
CA LEU A 30 -14.00 0.79 -22.73
C LEU A 30 -13.06 -0.05 -21.85
N TYR A 31 -12.89 -1.35 -22.10
CA TYR A 31 -11.90 -2.17 -21.38
C TYR A 31 -10.47 -1.61 -21.51
N GLY A 32 -10.15 -0.96 -22.64
CA GLY A 32 -8.87 -0.28 -22.79
C GLY A 32 -8.69 0.87 -21.79
N VAL A 33 -9.76 1.63 -21.53
CA VAL A 33 -9.77 2.72 -20.53
C VAL A 33 -9.68 2.17 -19.11
N VAL A 34 -10.32 1.04 -18.83
CA VAL A 34 -10.24 0.37 -17.52
C VAL A 34 -8.80 0.01 -17.19
N VAL A 35 -8.13 -0.71 -18.11
CA VAL A 35 -6.76 -1.17 -17.90
C VAL A 35 -5.82 0.03 -17.77
N ALA A 36 -5.91 1.00 -18.69
CA ALA A 36 -5.07 2.20 -18.65
C ALA A 36 -5.29 3.01 -17.37
N GLY A 37 -6.54 3.17 -16.94
CA GLY A 37 -6.91 3.94 -15.75
C GLY A 37 -6.41 3.29 -14.46
N TYR A 38 -6.56 1.98 -14.29
CA TYR A 38 -6.01 1.27 -13.12
C TYR A 38 -4.49 1.30 -13.09
N LEU A 39 -3.82 1.06 -14.23
CA LEU A 39 -2.36 1.17 -14.31
C LEU A 39 -1.89 2.57 -13.91
N LEU A 40 -2.55 3.61 -14.42
CA LEU A 40 -2.24 4.98 -14.07
C LEU A 40 -2.46 5.26 -12.58
N THR A 41 -3.55 4.77 -11.98
CA THR A 41 -3.81 4.88 -10.53
C THR A 41 -2.67 4.27 -9.72
N PHE A 42 -2.26 3.04 -10.03
CA PHE A 42 -1.19 2.38 -9.27
C PHE A 42 0.16 3.08 -9.44
N VAL A 43 0.48 3.58 -10.64
CA VAL A 43 1.70 4.37 -10.87
C VAL A 43 1.67 5.66 -10.07
N LEU A 44 0.56 6.39 -10.07
CA LEU A 44 0.41 7.62 -9.29
C LEU A 44 0.47 7.35 -7.78
N LEU A 45 -0.15 6.26 -7.32
CA LEU A 45 -0.11 5.86 -5.91
C LEU A 45 1.30 5.47 -5.47
N ALA A 46 2.05 4.72 -6.30
CA ALA A 46 3.45 4.41 -6.06
C ALA A 46 4.30 5.70 -5.94
N GLN A 47 4.04 6.69 -6.79
CA GLN A 47 4.69 8.00 -6.71
C GLN A 47 4.32 8.76 -5.42
N VAL A 48 3.08 8.66 -4.93
CA VAL A 48 2.68 9.24 -3.64
C VAL A 48 3.47 8.62 -2.48
N LEU A 49 3.58 7.29 -2.46
CA LEU A 49 4.30 6.55 -1.43
C LEU A 49 5.81 6.85 -1.45
N SER A 50 6.41 6.98 -2.64
CA SER A 50 7.82 7.35 -2.79
C SER A 50 8.15 8.74 -2.21
N ARG A 51 7.14 9.61 -2.06
CA ARG A 51 7.28 10.98 -1.56
C ARG A 51 7.02 11.09 -0.05
N SER A 52 7.40 10.07 0.72
CA SER A 52 7.35 10.04 2.20
C SER A 52 5.96 10.13 2.83
N MET A 53 4.89 9.82 2.07
CA MET A 53 3.55 9.65 2.67
C MET A 53 3.44 8.25 3.28
N ALA A 54 3.02 8.17 4.54
CA ALA A 54 2.79 6.87 5.19
C ALA A 54 1.75 6.06 4.41
N LEU A 55 2.04 4.77 4.22
CA LEU A 55 1.18 3.87 3.44
C LEU A 55 -0.24 3.80 3.99
N GLY A 56 -0.41 3.77 5.32
CA GLY A 56 -1.73 3.82 5.96
C GLY A 56 -2.54 5.03 5.52
N VAL A 57 -1.99 6.24 5.70
CA VAL A 57 -2.65 7.50 5.32
C VAL A 57 -3.05 7.51 3.84
N ALA A 58 -2.13 7.12 2.96
CA ALA A 58 -2.39 7.08 1.52
C ALA A 58 -3.53 6.09 1.19
N TYR A 59 -3.46 4.85 1.70
CA TYR A 59 -4.48 3.83 1.46
C TYR A 59 -5.83 4.14 2.11
N GLY A 60 -5.83 4.74 3.30
CA GLY A 60 -7.05 5.16 3.99
C GLY A 60 -7.80 6.23 3.22
N ILE A 61 -7.11 7.29 2.77
CA ILE A 61 -7.71 8.35 1.97
C ILE A 61 -8.15 7.81 0.61
N TRP A 62 -7.27 7.06 -0.06
CA TRP A 62 -7.52 6.47 -1.37
C TRP A 62 -8.76 5.57 -1.35
N GLY A 63 -8.81 4.59 -0.43
CA GLY A 63 -9.91 3.64 -0.33
C GLY A 63 -11.24 4.31 0.08
N ALA A 64 -11.24 5.15 1.11
CA ALA A 64 -12.48 5.80 1.55
C ALA A 64 -13.04 6.76 0.49
N SER A 65 -12.17 7.58 -0.12
CA SER A 65 -12.59 8.52 -1.17
C SER A 65 -13.02 7.78 -2.44
N GLY A 66 -12.28 6.74 -2.85
CA GLY A 66 -12.59 5.93 -4.03
C GLY A 66 -13.97 5.28 -3.92
N VAL A 67 -14.31 4.69 -2.77
CA VAL A 67 -15.63 4.08 -2.55
C VAL A 67 -16.75 5.11 -2.61
N VAL A 68 -16.62 6.24 -1.90
CA VAL A 68 -17.66 7.28 -1.85
C VAL A 68 -17.87 7.91 -3.23
N LEU A 69 -16.78 8.26 -3.92
CA LEU A 69 -16.84 8.86 -5.25
C LEU A 69 -17.39 7.89 -6.28
N THR A 70 -16.94 6.63 -6.28
CA THR A 70 -17.44 5.61 -7.22
C THR A 70 -18.93 5.36 -7.01
N ALA A 71 -19.38 5.22 -5.76
CA ALA A 71 -20.79 5.00 -5.47
C ALA A 71 -21.66 6.20 -5.90
N GLY A 72 -21.23 7.42 -5.59
CA GLY A 72 -21.93 8.65 -5.98
C GLY A 72 -21.96 8.84 -7.49
N ALA A 73 -20.81 8.69 -8.17
CA ALA A 73 -20.71 8.84 -9.61
C ALA A 73 -21.47 7.74 -10.35
N SER A 74 -21.46 6.49 -9.85
CA SER A 74 -22.23 5.39 -10.43
C SER A 74 -23.74 5.69 -10.38
N ALA A 75 -24.23 6.19 -9.25
CA ALA A 75 -25.63 6.58 -9.12
C ALA A 75 -26.02 7.72 -10.07
N LEU A 76 -25.14 8.71 -10.23
CA LEU A 76 -25.38 9.86 -11.13
C LEU A 76 -25.33 9.47 -12.61
N LEU A 77 -24.37 8.65 -13.02
CA LEU A 77 -24.13 8.31 -14.43
C LEU A 77 -25.04 7.18 -14.94
N PHE A 78 -25.32 6.19 -14.10
CA PHE A 78 -26.11 5.02 -14.49
C PHE A 78 -27.55 5.05 -13.96
N GLY A 79 -27.93 6.11 -13.24
CA GLY A 79 -29.28 6.27 -12.68
C GLY A 79 -29.65 5.18 -11.67
N GLU A 80 -28.66 4.50 -11.08
CA GLU A 80 -28.92 3.45 -10.12
C GLU A 80 -29.55 4.02 -8.85
N SER A 81 -30.68 3.44 -8.45
CA SER A 81 -31.38 3.84 -7.23
C SER A 81 -30.51 3.55 -6.01
N LEU A 82 -29.95 4.60 -5.41
CA LEU A 82 -29.27 4.54 -4.11
C LEU A 82 -30.32 4.44 -3.02
N THR A 83 -30.73 3.20 -2.73
CA THR A 83 -31.63 2.95 -1.60
C THR A 83 -30.94 3.34 -0.30
N ALA A 84 -31.73 3.72 0.72
CA ALA A 84 -31.21 4.04 2.05
C ALA A 84 -30.30 2.92 2.60
N LEU A 85 -30.61 1.66 2.28
CA LEU A 85 -29.79 0.51 2.66
C LEU A 85 -28.40 0.51 2.01
N LYS A 86 -28.29 0.83 0.71
CA LYS A 86 -26.99 0.93 0.03
C LYS A 86 -26.14 2.05 0.63
N ILE A 87 -26.76 3.20 0.91
CA ILE A 87 -26.10 4.34 1.53
C ILE A 87 -25.57 3.95 2.92
N THR A 88 -26.38 3.30 3.74
CA THR A 88 -25.96 2.80 5.06
C THR A 88 -24.78 1.83 4.94
N GLY A 89 -24.80 0.92 3.97
CA GLY A 89 -23.69 0.02 3.69
C GLY A 89 -22.40 0.76 3.32
N ILE A 90 -22.47 1.76 2.44
CA ILE A 90 -21.32 2.60 2.06
C ILE A 90 -20.74 3.32 3.28
N VAL A 91 -21.61 3.90 4.12
CA VAL A 91 -21.19 4.59 5.36
C VAL A 91 -20.52 3.63 6.32
N LEU A 92 -21.03 2.40 6.47
CA LEU A 92 -20.43 1.35 7.30
C LEU A 92 -19.04 0.93 6.78
N ILE A 93 -18.87 0.77 5.48
CA ILE A 93 -17.57 0.44 4.87
C ILE A 93 -16.59 1.60 5.11
N ALA A 94 -17.01 2.84 4.84
CA ALA A 94 -16.18 4.02 5.08
C ALA A 94 -15.78 4.16 6.56
N ALA A 95 -16.71 3.91 7.49
CA ALA A 95 -16.44 3.89 8.92
C ALA A 95 -15.47 2.77 9.31
N GLY A 96 -15.63 1.57 8.73
CA GLY A 96 -14.69 0.44 8.94
C GLY A 96 -13.27 0.79 8.51
N VAL A 97 -13.12 1.40 7.33
CA VAL A 97 -11.81 1.88 6.84
C VAL A 97 -11.23 2.93 7.78
N ALA A 98 -12.05 3.88 8.26
CA ALA A 98 -11.59 4.88 9.22
C ALA A 98 -11.09 4.23 10.52
N VAL A 99 -11.82 3.26 11.08
CA VAL A 99 -11.41 2.54 12.30
C VAL A 99 -10.08 1.81 12.11
N VAL A 100 -9.89 1.13 10.98
CA VAL A 100 -8.62 0.47 10.64
C VAL A 100 -7.48 1.49 10.57
N GLU A 101 -7.71 2.62 9.91
CA GLU A 101 -6.70 3.68 9.80
C GLU A 101 -6.34 4.26 11.17
N LEU A 102 -7.33 4.57 12.01
CA LEU A 102 -7.13 5.04 13.38
C LEU A 102 -6.32 4.05 14.22
N GLY A 103 -6.64 2.75 14.16
CA GLY A 103 -5.86 1.72 14.84
C GLY A 103 -4.41 1.66 14.37
N SER A 104 -4.19 1.79 13.06
CA SER A 104 -2.83 1.80 12.48
C SER A 104 -2.00 3.02 12.91
N GLN A 105 -2.64 4.18 13.08
CA GLN A 105 -1.99 5.40 13.56
C GLN A 105 -1.60 5.29 15.03
N GLN A 106 -2.45 4.65 15.83
CA GLN A 106 -2.23 4.49 17.26
C GLN A 106 -1.05 3.55 17.54
N ALA A 107 -0.99 2.41 16.83
CA ALA A 107 0.13 1.48 16.92
C ALA A 107 1.49 2.12 16.54
N ARG A 108 1.52 3.02 15.54
CA ARG A 108 2.74 3.76 15.17
C ARG A 108 3.19 4.74 16.26
N ARG A 109 2.25 5.39 16.95
CA ARG A 109 2.56 6.33 18.04
C ARG A 109 3.11 5.60 19.27
N GLU A 110 2.55 4.45 19.59
CA GLU A 110 3.03 3.59 20.69
C GLU A 110 4.46 3.11 20.40
N ALA A 111 4.72 2.56 19.20
CA ALA A 111 6.06 2.14 18.81
C ALA A 111 7.09 3.30 18.85
N ALA A 112 6.71 4.51 18.42
CA ALA A 112 7.58 5.68 18.49
C ALA A 112 7.84 6.16 19.93
N ALA A 113 6.86 6.00 20.83
CA ALA A 113 7.03 6.34 22.25
C ALA A 113 7.97 5.35 22.95
N ASP A 114 7.85 4.06 22.64
CA ASP A 114 8.74 3.01 23.15
C ASP A 114 10.19 3.22 22.68
N GLU A 115 10.37 3.58 21.40
CA GLU A 115 11.70 3.88 20.84
C GLU A 115 12.32 5.15 21.45
N ALA A 116 11.51 6.18 21.71
CA ALA A 116 11.95 7.39 22.41
C ALA A 116 12.34 7.11 23.87
N ALA A 117 11.58 6.25 24.57
CA ALA A 117 11.91 5.83 25.94
C ALA A 117 13.20 5.01 25.98
N ALA A 118 13.40 4.08 25.04
CA ALA A 118 14.62 3.29 24.93
C ALA A 118 15.86 4.15 24.60
N ALA A 119 15.70 5.21 23.80
CA ALA A 119 16.77 6.14 23.48
C ALA A 119 17.18 7.01 24.69
N ASP A 120 16.24 7.40 25.54
CA ASP A 120 16.49 8.14 26.78
C ASP A 120 17.26 7.27 27.80
N GLU A 121 16.85 6.01 27.97
CA GLU A 121 17.55 5.04 28.83
C GLU A 121 18.97 4.72 28.32
N ALA A 122 19.17 4.56 27.01
CA ALA A 122 20.48 4.34 26.42
C ALA A 122 21.39 5.58 26.50
N GLY A 123 20.81 6.78 26.50
CA GLY A 123 21.52 8.05 26.73
C GLY A 123 21.96 8.23 28.18
N ALA A 124 21.09 7.88 29.13
CA ALA A 124 21.38 7.94 30.56
C ALA A 124 22.49 6.95 30.99
N HIS A 125 22.59 5.80 30.33
CA HIS A 125 23.64 4.82 30.61
C HIS A 125 25.03 5.19 30.03
N ARG A 126 25.09 6.11 29.07
CA ARG A 126 26.35 6.59 28.44
C ARG A 126 27.01 7.73 29.22
N SER A 127 26.28 8.44 30.08
CA SER A 127 26.83 9.54 30.90
C SER A 127 27.69 9.10 32.09
N ASP A 128 27.70 7.80 32.43
CA ASP A 128 28.46 7.24 33.57
C ASP A 128 29.81 6.61 33.18
N ASP A 129 30.22 6.65 31.91
CA ASP A 129 31.53 6.16 31.44
C ASP A 129 32.50 7.35 31.15
N PRO A 130 33.51 7.62 32.00
CA PRO A 130 34.43 8.73 31.81
C PRO A 130 35.49 8.49 30.73
N SER A 131 35.39 7.43 29.92
CA SER A 131 36.48 6.99 29.03
C SER A 131 36.16 6.86 27.54
N ALA A 132 35.10 7.48 27.04
CA ALA A 132 34.83 7.55 25.60
C ALA A 132 35.28 8.90 25.01
N ASP A 133 36.55 8.94 24.62
CA ASP A 133 37.21 10.02 23.92
C ASP A 133 36.55 10.35 22.57
N SER A 134 36.71 11.61 22.21
CA SER A 134 36.22 12.33 21.04
C SER A 134 36.73 11.74 19.72
N SER A 135 35.88 11.05 18.94
CA SER A 135 36.13 10.87 17.49
C SER A 135 34.86 10.58 16.66
N ALA A 136 33.83 11.41 16.76
CA ALA A 136 32.70 11.37 15.83
C ALA A 136 32.59 12.71 15.08
N ASP A 137 32.92 12.67 13.80
CA ASP A 137 32.79 13.76 12.83
C ASP A 137 31.32 14.18 12.68
N PRO A 138 30.94 15.42 13.02
CA PRO A 138 29.55 15.88 13.01
C PRO A 138 29.04 16.23 11.59
N SER A 139 29.80 16.00 10.52
CA SER A 139 29.39 16.30 9.15
C SER A 139 28.66 15.16 8.41
N ALA A 140 28.52 13.98 9.02
CA ALA A 140 27.82 12.84 8.41
C ALA A 140 26.37 12.72 8.88
N GLY A 141 25.49 13.60 8.39
CA GLY A 141 24.04 13.28 8.37
C GLY A 141 23.77 12.12 7.39
N PRO A 142 22.74 11.28 7.59
CA PRO A 142 22.38 10.23 6.64
C PRO A 142 21.80 10.86 5.37
N SER A 143 22.68 11.26 4.45
CA SER A 143 22.38 11.60 3.06
C SER A 143 22.62 10.38 2.17
N ALA A 144 22.07 9.22 2.55
CA ALA A 144 21.99 8.12 1.62
C ALA A 144 20.85 8.43 0.63
N PRO A 145 21.09 8.60 -0.69
CA PRO A 145 20.01 8.52 -1.65
C PRO A 145 19.37 7.13 -1.51
N PHE A 146 18.04 7.05 -1.54
CA PHE A 146 17.33 5.78 -1.62
C PHE A 146 17.94 4.96 -2.76
N ALA A 147 18.69 3.91 -2.39
CA ALA A 147 19.40 3.03 -3.30
C ALA A 147 18.38 2.17 -4.04
N ALA A 148 17.82 2.74 -5.10
CA ALA A 148 16.79 2.11 -5.92
C ALA A 148 17.27 0.78 -6.53
N ASP A 149 18.58 0.64 -6.72
CA ASP A 149 19.27 -0.57 -7.13
C ASP A 149 19.26 -1.66 -6.05
N GLU A 150 19.47 -1.33 -4.77
CA GLU A 150 19.33 -2.29 -3.66
C GLU A 150 17.88 -2.72 -3.47
N TRP A 151 16.93 -1.79 -3.64
CA TRP A 151 15.50 -2.12 -3.59
C TRP A 151 15.06 -3.02 -4.75
N LEU A 152 15.53 -2.75 -5.98
CA LEU A 152 15.28 -3.61 -7.15
C LEU A 152 15.95 -4.99 -7.01
N ALA A 153 17.14 -5.05 -6.43
CA ALA A 153 17.81 -6.32 -6.10
C ALA A 153 17.05 -7.12 -5.03
N GLY A 154 16.51 -6.46 -4.01
CA GLY A 154 15.67 -7.09 -2.98
C GLY A 154 14.33 -7.59 -3.53
N ALA A 155 13.66 -6.80 -4.38
CA ALA A 155 12.39 -7.16 -5.00
C ALA A 155 12.51 -8.37 -5.96
N THR A 156 13.62 -8.46 -6.70
CA THR A 156 13.90 -9.61 -7.57
C THR A 156 14.31 -10.85 -6.78
N ALA A 157 15.05 -10.69 -5.67
CA ALA A 157 15.40 -11.79 -4.79
C ALA A 157 14.17 -12.45 -4.12
N LEU A 158 13.16 -11.66 -3.72
CA LEU A 158 11.90 -12.19 -3.19
C LEU A 158 11.10 -12.99 -4.24
N GLY A 159 11.09 -12.56 -5.50
CA GLY A 159 10.46 -13.30 -6.60
C GLY A 159 11.12 -14.67 -6.83
N SER A 160 12.46 -14.69 -6.83
CA SER A 160 13.23 -15.93 -7.08
C SER A 160 13.08 -16.98 -5.96
N ARG A 161 12.93 -16.54 -4.70
CA ARG A 161 12.71 -17.46 -3.57
C ARG A 161 11.35 -18.15 -3.64
N GLY A 162 10.30 -17.40 -4.01
CA GLY A 162 8.96 -17.98 -4.18
C GLY A 162 8.86 -18.95 -5.35
N GLU A 163 9.54 -18.65 -6.47
CA GLU A 163 9.58 -19.56 -7.63
C GLU A 163 10.33 -20.86 -7.33
N ALA A 164 11.46 -20.80 -6.61
CA ALA A 164 12.20 -21.99 -6.23
C ALA A 164 11.40 -22.91 -5.29
N GLU A 165 10.65 -22.32 -4.35
CA GLU A 165 9.83 -23.06 -3.39
C GLU A 165 8.60 -23.68 -4.08
N LEU A 166 7.97 -22.97 -5.01
CA LEU A 166 6.88 -23.50 -5.85
C LEU A 166 7.35 -24.62 -6.79
N LEU A 167 8.55 -24.51 -7.36
CA LEU A 167 9.14 -25.57 -8.19
C LEU A 167 9.48 -26.80 -7.34
N HIS A 168 9.95 -26.60 -6.10
CA HIS A 168 10.25 -27.69 -5.18
C HIS A 168 8.96 -28.38 -4.67
N GLU A 169 7.88 -27.64 -4.42
CA GLU A 169 6.56 -28.21 -4.10
C GLU A 169 5.93 -28.92 -5.31
N LEU A 170 6.05 -28.38 -6.52
CA LEU A 170 5.58 -29.04 -7.74
C LEU A 170 6.34 -30.33 -8.02
N GLU A 171 7.66 -30.34 -7.86
CA GLU A 171 8.49 -31.53 -8.05
C GLU A 171 8.23 -32.59 -6.97
N ALA A 172 8.00 -32.17 -5.72
CA ALA A 172 7.58 -33.06 -4.65
C ALA A 172 6.19 -33.67 -4.92
N GLY A 173 5.21 -32.86 -5.37
CA GLY A 173 3.87 -33.33 -5.70
C GLY A 173 3.80 -34.24 -6.93
N ILE A 174 4.64 -34.00 -7.95
CA ILE A 174 4.72 -34.87 -9.16
C ILE A 174 5.35 -36.23 -8.85
N THR A 175 6.22 -36.30 -7.83
CA THR A 175 6.88 -37.56 -7.44
C THR A 175 5.92 -38.47 -6.66
N ASP A 176 5.01 -37.90 -5.88
CA ASP A 176 3.99 -38.62 -5.11
C ASP A 176 2.96 -39.33 -6.02
N ASP A 177 2.41 -38.61 -7.01
CA ASP A 177 1.40 -39.16 -7.94
C ASP A 177 1.96 -40.26 -8.88
N ARG A 178 3.28 -40.30 -9.09
CA ARG A 178 3.95 -41.39 -9.84
C ARG A 178 4.23 -42.64 -8.99
N GLY A 179 4.25 -42.52 -7.67
CA GLY A 179 4.42 -43.65 -6.74
C GLY A 179 3.15 -44.48 -6.57
N GLU A 180 1.99 -43.83 -6.60
CA GLU A 180 0.71 -44.50 -6.31
C GLU A 180 0.18 -45.36 -7.47
N LYS A 181 0.62 -45.12 -8.71
CA LYS A 181 0.20 -45.90 -9.90
C LYS A 181 1.01 -47.18 -10.17
N ARG A 182 1.85 -47.63 -9.24
CA ARG A 182 2.64 -48.88 -9.37
C ARG A 182 2.52 -49.85 -8.18
N ALA A 183 1.40 -49.82 -7.46
CA ALA A 183 1.03 -50.87 -6.50
C ALA A 183 -0.09 -51.75 -7.08
#